data_AF-A0A2U2N8X5-F1
#
_entry.id   AF-A0A2U2N8X5-F1
#
_cell.length_a   1.000
_cell.length_b   1.000
_cell.length_c   1.000
_cell.angle_alpha   90.00
_cell.angle_beta   90.00
_cell.angle_gamma   90.00
#
_symmetry.space_group_name_H-M   'P 1'
#
loop_
_entity.id
_entity.type
_entity.pdbx_description
1 polymer ?
#
loop_
_entity_poly.entity_id
_entity_poly.type
_entity_poly.pdbx_seq_one_letter_code
_entity_poly.pdbx_strand_id
1 'polypeptide(L)' 'MAKELQGLWNPKEDAYGLAVFTVRMMKKTKGHVTTREEVLGMQERAGRKWTEEENQGILAANNS' A
#
# COMPACT_ATOMS: atom_id res chain seq x y z
N MET A 1 27.34 -2.14 -8.79
CA MET A 1 26.28 -1.85 -7.81
C MET A 1 24.85 -2.15 -8.28
N ALA A 2 24.60 -2.65 -9.50
CA ALA A 2 23.22 -2.94 -9.96
C ALA A 2 22.77 -4.42 -9.87
N LYS A 3 23.70 -5.37 -9.63
CA LYS A 3 23.40 -6.82 -9.63
C LYS A 3 22.88 -7.37 -8.29
N GLU A 4 23.07 -6.66 -7.17
CA GLU A 4 22.67 -7.14 -5.83
C GLU A 4 21.20 -6.84 -5.48
N LEU A 5 20.49 -6.07 -6.31
CA LEU A 5 19.08 -5.71 -6.08
C LEU A 5 18.08 -6.61 -6.84
N GLN A 6 18.55 -7.44 -7.76
CA GLN A 6 17.68 -8.23 -8.67
C GLN A 6 16.91 -9.39 -8.01
N GLY A 7 17.11 -9.63 -6.70
CA GLY A 7 16.37 -10.64 -5.93
C GLY A 7 15.69 -10.12 -4.66
N LEU A 8 15.82 -8.83 -4.35
CA LEU A 8 15.19 -8.19 -3.17
C LEU A 8 13.86 -7.53 -3.50
N TRP A 9 13.56 -7.36 -4.79
CA TRP A 9 12.36 -6.69 -5.25
C TRP A 9 11.28 -7.73 -5.54
N ASN A 10 10.32 -7.83 -4.63
CA ASN A 10 9.09 -8.58 -4.86
C ASN A 10 7.96 -7.58 -5.15
N PRO A 11 7.67 -7.28 -6.43
CA PRO A 11 6.68 -6.25 -6.78
C PRO A 11 5.29 -6.49 -6.18
N LYS A 12 4.98 -7.75 -5.85
CA LYS A 12 3.72 -8.13 -5.22
C LYS A 12 3.69 -7.75 -3.74
N GLU A 13 4.76 -8.00 -2.99
CA GLU A 13 4.87 -7.64 -1.56
C GLU A 13 5.14 -6.14 -1.37
N ASP A 14 5.90 -5.53 -2.28
CA ASP A 14 6.19 -4.09 -2.28
C ASP A 14 4.95 -3.23 -2.55
N ALA A 15 4.00 -3.70 -3.37
CA ALA A 15 2.77 -2.95 -3.66
C ALA A 15 1.89 -2.78 -2.41
N TYR A 16 1.80 -3.81 -1.56
CA TYR A 16 1.09 -3.71 -0.28
C TYR A 16 1.80 -2.77 0.69
N GLY A 17 3.13 -2.93 0.86
CA GLY A 17 3.93 -2.06 1.70
C GLY A 17 3.86 -0.58 1.28
N LEU A 18 3.91 -0.31 -0.02
CA LEU A 18 3.76 1.03 -0.59
C LEU A 18 2.38 1.63 -0.32
N ALA A 19 1.31 0.82 -0.42
CA ALA A 19 -0.05 1.28 -0.12
C ALA A 19 -0.18 1.67 1.35
N VAL A 20 0.30 0.83 2.28
CA VAL A 20 0.34 1.14 3.72
C VAL A 20 1.12 2.43 3.99
N PHE A 21 2.32 2.58 3.39
CA PHE A 21 3.13 3.78 3.53
C PHE A 21 2.39 5.03 3.00
N THR A 22 1.74 4.90 1.84
CA THR A 22 0.98 5.99 1.21
C THR A 22 -0.17 6.45 2.09
N VAL A 23 -0.96 5.52 2.65
CA VAL A 23 -2.06 5.85 3.57
C VAL A 23 -1.54 6.59 4.81
N ARG A 24 -0.47 6.07 5.45
CA ARG A 24 0.17 6.76 6.59
C ARG A 24 0.61 8.17 6.24
N MET A 25 1.23 8.34 5.07
CA MET A 25 1.69 9.66 4.63
C MET A 25 0.52 10.61 4.35
N MET A 26 -0.54 10.15 3.71
CA MET A 26 -1.74 10.96 3.46
C MET A 26 -2.40 11.40 4.76
N LYS A 27 -2.49 10.50 5.75
CA LYS A 27 -2.98 10.84 7.08
C LYS A 27 -2.10 11.88 7.77
N LYS A 28 -0.79 11.63 7.82
CA LYS A 28 0.18 12.49 8.50
C LYS A 28 0.30 13.88 7.89
N THR A 29 0.26 13.98 6.56
CA THR A 29 0.53 15.24 5.84
C THR A 29 -0.72 16.05 5.53
N LYS A 30 -1.87 15.39 5.35
CA LYS A 30 -3.12 16.03 4.92
C LYS A 30 -4.28 15.82 5.88
N GLY A 31 -4.11 15.03 6.93
CA GLY A 31 -5.21 14.62 7.82
C GLY A 31 -6.20 13.64 7.18
N HIS A 32 -5.96 13.24 5.93
CA HIS A 32 -6.87 12.43 5.10
C HIS A 32 -7.07 11.04 5.71
N VAL A 33 -8.32 10.57 5.73
CA VAL A 33 -8.67 9.21 6.15
C VAL A 33 -9.00 8.42 4.90
N THR A 34 -8.14 7.46 4.56
CA THR A 34 -8.29 6.65 3.35
C THR A 34 -9.45 5.69 3.51
N THR A 35 -10.39 5.69 2.57
CA THR A 35 -11.57 4.83 2.60
C THR A 35 -11.32 3.48 1.93
N ARG A 36 -12.25 2.54 2.14
CA ARG A 36 -12.21 1.23 1.47
C ARG A 36 -12.28 1.37 -0.06
N GLU A 37 -13.06 2.32 -0.56
CA GLU A 37 -13.17 2.59 -2.01
C GLU A 37 -11.84 3.07 -2.60
N GLU A 38 -11.13 3.93 -1.87
CA GLU A 38 -9.80 4.39 -2.29
C GLU A 38 -8.78 3.25 -2.31
N VAL A 39 -8.83 2.34 -1.33
CA VAL A 39 -7.98 1.13 -1.32
C VAL A 39 -8.28 0.24 -2.53
N LEU A 40 -9.55 0.05 -2.89
CA LEU A 40 -9.92 -0.68 -4.11
C LEU A 40 -9.38 0.02 -5.37
N GLY A 41 -9.45 1.35 -5.44
CA GLY A 41 -8.86 2.11 -6.54
C GLY A 41 -7.33 2.00 -6.60
N MET A 42 -6.66 1.84 -5.44
CA MET A 42 -5.23 1.56 -5.41
C MET A 42 -4.89 0.16 -5.94
N GLN A 43 -5.75 -0.86 -5.74
CA GLN A 43 -5.56 -2.21 -6.31
C GLN A 43 -5.52 -2.20 -7.83
N GLU A 44 -6.44 -1.44 -8.45
CA GLU A 44 -6.49 -1.30 -9.91
C GLU A 44 -5.18 -0.69 -10.46
N ARG A 45 -4.66 0.34 -9.78
CA ARG A 45 -3.39 0.98 -10.15
C ARG A 45 -2.18 0.10 -9.90
N ALA A 46 -2.20 -0.71 -8.84
CA ALA A 46 -1.15 -1.66 -8.50
C ALA A 46 -1.11 -2.87 -9.45
N GLY A 47 -2.16 -3.08 -10.27
CA GLY A 47 -2.25 -4.22 -11.18
C GLY A 47 -2.38 -5.56 -10.47
N ARG A 48 -2.75 -5.57 -9.19
CA ARG A 48 -2.92 -6.75 -8.33
C ARG A 48 -4.10 -6.55 -7.39
N LYS A 49 -4.92 -7.60 -7.25
CA LYS A 49 -5.92 -7.69 -6.18
C LYS A 49 -5.24 -8.04 -4.85
N TRP A 50 -5.55 -7.27 -3.81
CA TRP A 50 -5.14 -7.56 -2.45
C TRP A 50 -6.13 -8.47 -1.76
N THR A 51 -5.66 -9.30 -0.82
CA THR A 51 -6.54 -10.10 0.04
C THR A 51 -7.31 -9.19 1.01
N GLU A 52 -8.32 -9.74 1.68
CA GLU A 52 -9.08 -8.98 2.66
C GLU A 52 -8.21 -8.55 3.84
N GLU A 53 -7.27 -9.40 4.26
CA GLU A 53 -6.29 -9.11 5.31
C GLU A 53 -5.36 -7.95 4.92
N GLU A 54 -4.87 -7.94 3.66
CA GLU A 54 -4.08 -6.84 3.11
C GLU A 54 -4.91 -5.54 3.05
N ASN A 55 -6.18 -5.60 2.65
CA ASN A 55 -7.05 -4.41 2.64
C ASN A 55 -7.26 -3.84 4.04
N GLN A 56 -7.48 -4.72 5.02
CA GLN A 56 -7.59 -4.32 6.42
C GLN A 56 -6.29 -3.72 6.96
N GLY A 57 -5.14 -4.28 6.59
CA GLY A 57 -3.83 -3.75 6.95
C GLY A 57 -3.58 -2.35 6.39
N ILE A 58 -3.99 -2.07 5.15
CA ILE A 58 -3.92 -0.74 4.54
C ILE A 58 -4.85 0.24 5.26
N LEU A 59 -6.09 -0.16 5.53
CA LEU A 59 -7.06 0.71 6.23
C LEU A 59 -6.67 0.98 7.68
N ALA A 60 -6.05 0.03 8.37
CA ALA A 60 -5.54 0.19 9.73
C ALA A 60 -4.44 1.26 9.80
N ALA A 61 -3.76 1.55 8.69
CA ALA A 61 -2.73 2.58 8.62
C ALA A 61 -3.29 4.01 8.78
N ASN A 62 -4.61 4.21 8.72
CA ASN A 62 -5.26 5.47 9.09
C ASN A 62 -5.15 5.81 10.58
N ASN A 63 -4.91 4.80 11.43
CA ASN A 63 -4.87 4.91 12.89
C ASN A 63 -3.43 5.00 13.43
N SER A 64 -2.44 5.18 12.56
CA SER A 64 -1.01 5.31 12.89
C SER A 64 -0.53 6.75 12.92
#